data_AF-A0A8S1XBW5-F1
#
_entry.id   AF-A0A8S1XBW5-F1
#
_cell.length_a   1.000
_cell.length_b   1.000
_cell.length_c   1.000
_cell.angle_alpha   90.00
_cell.angle_beta   90.00
_cell.angle_gamma   90.00
#
_symmetry.space_group_name_H-M   'P 1'
#
loop_
_entity.id
_entity.type
_entity.pdbx_description
1 polymer ?
#
loop_
_entity_poly.entity_id
_entity_poly.type
_entity_poly.pdbx_seq_one_letter_code
_entity_poly.pdbx_strand_id
1 'polypeptide(L)'
;MFYGIQLSAGESQTIQKVDDHNQFVLSQAVLVKGTNLNVLMNGIVIASLNQKISQMPLRIKITPESQITKLEVKGNGTVHLCGYYIQFDLENEEADLQSVAQLLKQSNQITKPPVQKAPVVPIKKIDTQPKWDEMDWEDEQFQKRIK
;
A
#
# COMPACT_ATOMS: atom_id res chain seq x y z
N MET A 1 5.76 12.98 10.19
CA MET A 1 5.22 14.05 11.08
C MET A 1 3.84 13.66 11.60
N PHE A 2 3.51 13.88 12.87
CA PHE A 2 2.19 13.56 13.45
C PHE A 2 1.16 14.66 13.15
N TYR A 3 -0.10 14.29 12.97
CA TYR A 3 -1.23 15.18 12.68
C TYR A 3 -2.42 14.81 13.57
N GLY A 4 -3.07 15.81 14.14
CA GLY A 4 -4.28 15.64 14.94
C GLY A 4 -5.25 16.77 14.66
N ILE A 5 -6.53 16.44 14.49
CA ILE A 5 -7.59 17.43 14.34
C ILE A 5 -8.84 17.00 15.11
N GLN A 6 -9.45 17.96 15.79
CA GLN A 6 -10.73 17.76 16.46
C GLN A 6 -11.85 18.39 15.62
N LEU A 7 -12.93 17.63 15.40
CA LEU A 7 -14.09 18.08 14.65
C LEU A 7 -15.36 17.79 15.45
N SER A 8 -16.24 18.79 15.56
CA SER A 8 -17.57 18.68 16.11
C SER A 8 -18.60 18.34 15.04
N ALA A 9 -19.75 17.83 15.44
CA ALA A 9 -20.84 17.53 14.52
C ALA A 9 -21.24 18.77 13.71
N GLY A 10 -21.31 18.61 12.38
CA GLY A 10 -21.57 19.68 11.42
C GLY A 10 -20.32 20.38 10.91
N GLU A 11 -19.16 20.17 11.54
CA GLU A 11 -17.89 20.73 11.07
C GLU A 11 -17.29 19.87 9.95
N SER A 12 -16.50 20.53 9.11
CA SER A 12 -15.71 19.88 8.09
C SER A 12 -14.33 20.50 7.99
N GLN A 13 -13.32 19.66 7.78
CA GLN A 13 -11.97 20.07 7.47
C GLN A 13 -11.59 19.59 6.08
N THR A 14 -10.97 20.48 5.32
CA THR A 14 -10.29 20.11 4.09
C THR A 14 -8.83 19.83 4.38
N ILE A 15 -8.36 18.64 4.02
CA ILE A 15 -6.95 18.28 3.96
C ILE A 15 -6.51 18.50 2.51
N GLN A 16 -5.77 19.57 2.29
CA GLN A 16 -5.13 19.86 1.03
C GLN A 16 -3.64 19.61 1.16
N LYS A 17 -3.08 18.90 0.19
CA LYS A 17 -1.65 18.63 0.14
C LYS A 17 -0.89 19.90 -0.21
N VAL A 18 0.28 20.09 0.41
CA VAL A 18 1.21 21.20 0.12
C VAL A 18 2.42 20.71 -0.68
N ASP A 19 2.69 19.39 -0.70
CA ASP A 19 3.91 18.81 -1.26
C ASP A 19 3.68 17.40 -1.80
N ASP A 20 4.17 17.07 -3.00
CA ASP A 20 3.95 15.84 -3.76
C ASP A 20 4.64 14.61 -3.16
N HIS A 21 5.66 14.80 -2.30
CA HIS A 21 6.48 13.71 -1.78
C HIS A 21 5.99 13.07 -0.47
N ASN A 22 4.93 13.64 0.15
CA ASN A 22 4.42 13.17 1.44
C ASN A 22 3.10 12.41 1.31
N GLN A 23 2.99 11.17 1.77
CA GLN A 23 1.70 10.47 1.88
C GLN A 23 1.08 10.73 3.25
N PHE A 24 -0.18 11.18 3.29
CA PHE A 24 -0.92 11.31 4.53
C PHE A 24 -1.67 10.02 4.86
N VAL A 25 -1.55 9.57 6.10
CA VAL A 25 -2.26 8.39 6.60
C VAL A 25 -3.16 8.81 7.75
N LEU A 26 -4.47 8.60 7.58
CA LEU A 26 -5.43 8.71 8.65
C LEU A 26 -5.47 7.39 9.43
N SER A 27 -5.12 7.46 10.72
CA SER A 27 -4.75 6.31 11.55
C SER A 27 -5.77 5.95 12.62
N GLN A 28 -6.54 6.92 13.11
CA GLN A 28 -7.50 6.66 14.17
C GLN A 28 -8.57 7.74 14.23
N ALA A 29 -9.77 7.35 14.66
CA ALA A 29 -10.82 8.25 15.09
C ALA A 29 -11.22 7.93 16.54
N VAL A 30 -11.33 8.95 17.38
CA VAL A 30 -11.66 8.82 18.82
C VAL A 30 -12.80 9.76 19.18
N LEU A 31 -13.88 9.21 19.73
CA LEU A 31 -15.00 9.96 20.27
C LEU A 31 -14.56 10.68 21.55
N VAL A 32 -14.61 12.01 21.53
CA VAL A 32 -14.27 12.85 22.68
C VAL A 32 -15.51 13.09 23.54
N LYS A 33 -16.63 13.43 22.91
CA LYS A 33 -17.90 13.73 23.56
C LYS A 33 -19.05 13.39 22.63
N GLY A 34 -20.20 12.99 23.18
CA GLY A 34 -21.43 12.76 22.41
C GLY A 34 -22.01 11.36 22.57
N THR A 35 -23.05 11.08 21.79
CA THR A 35 -23.79 9.81 21.83
C THR A 35 -23.50 8.94 20.63
N ASN A 36 -23.55 9.53 19.43
CA ASN A 36 -23.23 8.87 18.18
C ASN A 36 -22.73 9.89 17.14
N LEU A 37 -21.71 9.53 16.37
CA LEU A 37 -21.29 10.31 15.22
C LEU A 37 -20.73 9.42 14.12
N ASN A 38 -20.82 9.93 12.90
CA ASN A 38 -20.18 9.36 11.73
C ASN A 38 -19.12 10.34 11.24
N VAL A 39 -17.95 9.82 10.91
CA VAL A 39 -16.89 10.54 10.21
C VAL A 39 -17.00 10.17 8.74
N LEU A 40 -17.07 11.19 7.89
CA LEU A 40 -17.15 11.03 6.45
C LEU A 40 -15.87 11.57 5.81
N MET A 41 -15.41 10.89 4.77
CA MET A 41 -14.34 11.34 3.88
C MET A 41 -14.93 11.44 2.48
N ASN A 42 -14.96 12.65 1.92
CA ASN A 42 -15.56 12.93 0.61
C ASN A 42 -17.01 12.39 0.48
N GLY A 43 -17.79 12.48 1.56
CA GLY A 43 -19.18 12.00 1.61
C GLY A 43 -19.33 10.49 1.91
N ILE A 44 -18.25 9.72 2.00
CA ILE A 44 -18.27 8.30 2.34
C ILE A 44 -18.04 8.13 3.83
N VAL A 45 -18.88 7.37 4.53
CA VAL A 45 -18.68 7.07 5.96
C VAL A 45 -17.46 6.18 6.14
N ILE A 46 -16.45 6.67 6.86
CA ILE A 46 -15.21 5.94 7.16
C ILE A 46 -15.12 5.45 8.61
N ALA A 47 -15.89 6.05 9.52
CA ALA A 47 -15.99 5.61 10.90
C ALA A 47 -17.37 5.93 11.48
N SER A 48 -17.88 5.03 12.33
CA SER A 48 -19.09 5.22 13.11
C SER A 48 -18.77 4.98 14.58
N LEU A 49 -18.87 6.04 15.38
CA LEU A 49 -18.47 6.05 16.78
C LEU A 49 -19.68 6.29 17.68
N ASN A 50 -19.68 5.66 18.84
CA ASN A 50 -20.70 5.83 19.88
C ASN A 50 -20.10 5.51 21.26
N GLN A 51 -20.90 5.55 22.32
CA GLN A 51 -20.40 5.29 23.67
C GLN A 51 -19.84 3.86 23.88
N LYS A 52 -20.25 2.88 23.07
CA LYS A 52 -19.70 1.51 23.10
C LYS A 52 -18.45 1.37 22.22
N ILE A 53 -18.38 2.14 21.14
CA ILE A 53 -17.27 2.17 20.18
C ILE A 53 -16.72 3.60 20.19
N SER A 54 -15.96 3.91 21.23
CA SER A 54 -15.38 5.24 21.44
C SER A 54 -14.12 5.48 20.62
N GLN A 55 -13.55 4.43 20.03
CA GLN A 55 -12.36 4.54 19.19
C GLN A 55 -12.45 3.56 18.03
N MET A 56 -11.97 3.97 16.87
CA MET A 56 -11.90 3.15 15.67
C MET A 56 -10.53 3.35 15.01
N PRO A 57 -9.71 2.29 14.88
CA PRO A 57 -8.47 2.36 14.11
C PRO A 57 -8.80 2.51 12.63
N LEU A 58 -8.08 3.40 11.96
CA LEU A 58 -8.18 3.66 10.54
C LEU A 58 -6.82 3.38 9.90
N ARG A 59 -6.81 2.92 8.65
CA ARG A 59 -5.57 2.73 7.87
C ARG A 59 -5.77 3.29 6.47
N ILE A 60 -6.30 4.50 6.41
CA ILE A 60 -6.68 5.13 5.15
C ILE A 60 -5.49 5.95 4.68
N LYS A 61 -4.91 5.53 3.57
CA LYS A 61 -3.84 6.26 2.90
C LYS A 61 -4.47 7.24 1.90
N ILE A 62 -4.14 8.51 2.04
CA ILE A 62 -4.53 9.56 1.09
C ILE A 62 -3.32 9.78 0.19
N THR A 63 -3.42 9.31 -1.06
CA THR A 63 -2.37 9.44 -2.07
C THR A 63 -2.26 10.88 -2.58
N PRO A 64 -1.09 11.28 -3.10
CA PRO A 64 -0.86 12.63 -3.63
C PRO A 64 -1.83 13.02 -4.75
N GLU A 65 -2.14 12.05 -5.60
CA GLU A 65 -2.92 12.22 -6.83
C GLU A 65 -4.43 12.33 -6.55
N SER A 66 -4.84 12.02 -5.32
CA SER A 66 -6.22 12.16 -4.86
C SER A 66 -6.51 13.66 -4.71
N GLN A 67 -7.61 14.09 -5.33
CA GLN A 67 -8.19 15.41 -5.14
C GLN A 67 -8.33 15.78 -3.65
N ILE A 68 -8.45 17.10 -3.41
CA ILE A 68 -8.77 17.73 -2.13
C ILE A 68 -9.66 16.82 -1.27
N THR A 69 -9.13 16.35 -0.14
CA THR A 69 -9.90 15.44 0.72
C THR A 69 -10.64 16.24 1.78
N LYS A 70 -11.96 16.14 1.78
CA LYS A 70 -12.84 16.74 2.79
C LYS A 70 -13.24 15.71 3.83
N LEU A 71 -12.93 16.00 5.09
CA LEU A 71 -13.40 15.28 6.25
C LEU A 71 -14.61 16.01 6.84
N GLU A 72 -15.67 15.29 7.14
CA GLU A 72 -16.89 15.85 7.73
C GLU A 72 -17.36 14.98 8.89
N VAL A 73 -18.03 15.59 9.87
CA VAL A 73 -18.63 14.86 10.99
C VAL A 73 -20.14 15.09 11.00
N LYS A 74 -20.92 14.01 11.05
CA LYS A 74 -22.38 14.04 11.17
C LYS A 74 -22.85 13.31 12.43
N GLY A 75 -23.92 13.79 13.05
CA GLY A 75 -24.50 13.18 14.26
C GLY A 75 -24.47 14.13 15.45
N ASN A 76 -24.19 13.61 16.64
CA ASN A 76 -24.14 14.36 17.89
C ASN A 76 -22.88 13.98 18.67
N GLY A 77 -21.86 14.84 18.57
CA GLY A 77 -20.63 14.69 19.32
C GLY A 77 -19.44 15.42 18.69
N THR A 78 -18.27 15.10 19.23
CA THR A 78 -16.97 15.60 18.81
C THR A 78 -16.01 14.42 18.68
N VAL A 79 -15.24 14.40 17.61
CA VAL A 79 -14.25 13.37 17.31
C VAL A 79 -12.87 13.99 17.20
N HIS A 80 -11.86 13.26 17.66
CA HIS A 80 -10.46 13.53 17.41
C HIS A 80 -9.96 12.55 16.35
N LEU A 81 -9.40 13.09 15.27
CA LEU A 81 -8.85 12.34 14.15
C LEU A 81 -7.33 12.44 14.18
N CYS A 82 -6.66 11.30 14.22
CA CYS A 82 -5.22 11.21 14.29
C CYS A 82 -4.66 10.65 12.98
N GLY A 83 -3.57 11.22 12.51
CA GLY A 83 -2.86 10.77 11.32
C GLY A 83 -1.39 11.10 11.35
N TYR A 84 -0.69 10.75 10.29
CA TYR A 84 0.72 11.07 10.13
C TYR A 84 1.09 11.16 8.65
N TYR A 85 2.09 11.98 8.37
CA TYR A 85 2.73 12.06 7.06
C TYR A 85 3.94 11.13 7.01
N ILE A 86 3.97 10.29 5.98
CA ILE A 86 5.11 9.48 5.56
C ILE A 86 5.79 10.23 4.42
N GLN A 87 7.08 10.50 4.56
CA GLN A 87 7.90 11.08 3.51
C GLN A 87 8.55 9.96 2.71
N PHE A 88 8.45 10.03 1.38
CA PHE A 88 9.22 9.16 0.50
C PHE A 88 10.42 9.96 0.00
N ASP A 89 11.62 9.58 0.44
CA ASP A 89 12.84 10.16 -0.10
C ASP A 89 13.08 9.58 -1.50
N LEU A 90 12.94 10.44 -2.51
CA LEU A 90 13.16 10.09 -3.93
C LEU A 90 14.65 9.99 -4.31
N GLU A 91 15.57 10.16 -3.37
CA GLU A 91 17.01 10.26 -3.67
C GLU A 91 17.69 8.93 -4.01
N ASN A 92 17.00 7.78 -3.94
CA ASN A 92 17.65 6.47 -4.07
C ASN A 92 17.42 5.72 -5.39
N GLU A 93 16.68 6.26 -6.36
CA GLU A 93 16.41 5.51 -7.60
C GLU A 93 17.55 5.63 -8.64
N GLU A 94 18.27 6.75 -8.69
CA GLU A 94 19.39 6.93 -9.64
C GLU A 94 20.69 6.24 -9.21
N ALA A 95 20.94 6.15 -7.89
CA ALA A 95 22.14 5.50 -7.36
C ALA A 95 22.13 3.98 -7.59
N ASP A 96 20.94 3.36 -7.49
CA ASP A 96 20.79 1.90 -7.60
C ASP A 96 20.90 1.45 -9.08
N LEU A 97 20.39 2.25 -10.02
CA LEU A 97 20.51 1.97 -11.46
C LEU A 97 21.97 2.03 -11.95
N GLN A 98 22.78 2.97 -11.45
CA GLN A 98 24.22 3.02 -11.80
C GLN A 98 25.01 1.86 -11.19
N SER A 99 24.68 1.45 -9.97
CA SER A 99 25.29 0.31 -9.28
C SER A 99 24.99 -1.02 -9.99
N VAL A 100 23.74 -1.25 -10.39
CA VAL A 100 23.33 -2.42 -11.17
C VAL A 100 23.99 -2.44 -12.55
N ALA A 101 24.10 -1.28 -13.22
CA ALA A 101 24.79 -1.19 -14.50
C ALA A 101 26.30 -1.51 -14.39
N GLN A 102 26.95 -1.17 -13.29
CA GLN A 102 28.36 -1.54 -13.03
C GLN A 102 28.51 -3.04 -12.74
N LEU A 103 27.62 -3.64 -11.96
CA LEU A 103 27.63 -5.08 -11.68
C LEU A 103 27.44 -5.92 -12.97
N LEU A 104 26.55 -5.50 -13.87
CA LEU A 104 26.35 -6.14 -15.17
C LEU A 104 27.60 -6.03 -16.07
N LYS A 105 28.29 -4.88 -16.03
CA LYS A 105 29.55 -4.69 -16.79
C LYS A 105 30.69 -5.58 -16.26
N GLN A 106 30.78 -5.77 -14.94
CA GLN A 106 31.78 -6.66 -14.34
C GLN A 106 31.47 -8.14 -14.56
N SER A 107 30.19 -8.53 -14.51
CA SER A 107 29.75 -9.90 -14.77
C SER A 107 30.09 -10.37 -16.19
N ASN A 108 29.98 -9.48 -17.19
CA ASN A 108 30.35 -9.78 -18.58
C ASN A 108 31.86 -9.95 -18.83
N GLN A 109 32.73 -9.70 -17.83
CA GLN A 109 34.17 -9.91 -17.96
C GLN A 109 34.65 -11.25 -17.37
N ILE A 110 33.82 -12.00 -16.63
CA ILE A 110 34.28 -13.15 -15.82
C ILE A 110 33.98 -14.53 -16.46
N THR A 111 33.23 -14.63 -17.55
CA THR A 111 32.94 -15.94 -18.16
C THR A 111 33.24 -16.02 -19.65
N LYS A 112 34.53 -16.09 -19.99
CA LYS A 112 34.94 -17.07 -21.01
C LYS A 112 35.32 -18.35 -20.28
N PRO A 113 34.47 -19.39 -20.24
CA PRO A 113 34.92 -20.68 -19.75
C PRO A 113 36.01 -21.21 -20.70
N PRO A 114 37.09 -21.82 -20.18
CA PRO A 114 38.05 -22.51 -21.03
C PRO A 114 37.34 -23.65 -21.75
N VAL A 115 37.56 -23.77 -23.06
CA VAL A 115 36.98 -24.83 -23.89
C VAL A 115 37.61 -26.17 -23.47
N GLN A 116 37.01 -26.84 -22.48
CA GLN A 116 37.30 -28.23 -22.17
C GLN A 116 36.52 -29.12 -23.14
N LYS A 117 37.24 -29.77 -24.06
CA LYS A 117 36.68 -30.85 -24.89
C LYS A 117 36.43 -32.06 -23.99
N ALA A 118 35.18 -32.29 -23.61
CA ALA A 118 34.76 -33.53 -22.94
C ALA A 118 34.63 -34.68 -23.97
N PRO A 119 34.84 -35.95 -23.56
CA PRO A 119 34.69 -37.10 -24.46
C PRO A 119 33.22 -37.29 -24.88
N VAL A 120 33.01 -37.71 -26.13
CA VAL A 120 31.70 -37.97 -26.72
C VAL A 120 31.04 -39.16 -26.03
N VAL A 121 29.99 -38.90 -25.27
CA VAL A 121 29.04 -39.94 -24.80
C VAL A 121 27.72 -39.74 -25.57
N PRO A 122 27.10 -40.78 -26.14
CA PRO A 122 25.89 -40.62 -26.93
C PRO A 122 24.70 -40.36 -25.99
N ILE A 123 24.26 -39.11 -25.93
CA ILE A 123 23.07 -38.71 -25.18
C ILE A 123 21.84 -39.09 -26.01
N LYS A 124 21.04 -40.07 -25.52
CA LYS A 124 19.67 -40.26 -26.01
C LYS A 124 18.88 -38.99 -25.72
N LYS A 125 18.29 -38.39 -26.75
CA LYS A 125 17.38 -37.24 -26.63
C LYS A 125 16.22 -37.62 -25.70
N ILE A 126 16.06 -36.88 -24.61
CA ILE A 126 14.83 -36.86 -23.83
C ILE A 126 14.32 -35.42 -23.96
N ASP A 127 13.28 -35.23 -24.77
CA ASP A 127 12.57 -33.97 -24.92
C ASP A 127 11.78 -33.70 -23.63
N THR A 128 12.33 -32.85 -22.77
CA THR A 128 11.58 -32.26 -21.65
C THR A 128 11.90 -30.77 -21.58
N GLN A 129 11.54 -30.03 -22.63
CA GLN A 129 11.20 -28.62 -22.47
C GLN A 129 9.79 -28.55 -21.85
N PRO A 130 9.59 -27.80 -20.75
CA PRO A 130 8.26 -27.58 -20.23
C PRO A 130 7.50 -26.68 -21.20
N LYS A 131 6.39 -27.18 -21.77
CA LYS A 131 5.43 -26.36 -22.50
C LYS A 131 4.69 -25.49 -21.49
N TRP A 132 4.85 -24.18 -21.63
CA TRP A 132 4.21 -23.16 -20.80
C TRP A 132 2.85 -22.74 -21.37
N ASP A 133 1.97 -23.70 -21.66
CA ASP A 133 0.58 -23.39 -22.03
C ASP A 133 -0.32 -24.51 -21.51
N GLU A 134 -1.47 -24.13 -20.95
CA GLU A 134 -2.47 -24.93 -20.20
C GLU A 134 -2.20 -25.02 -18.69
N MET A 135 -2.10 -23.86 -18.04
CA MET A 135 -2.50 -23.75 -16.62
C MET A 135 -3.97 -23.36 -16.58
N ASP A 136 -4.84 -24.36 -16.49
CA ASP A 136 -6.28 -24.20 -16.25
C ASP A 136 -6.49 -23.52 -14.89
N TRP A 137 -7.07 -22.32 -14.90
CA TRP A 137 -7.32 -21.50 -13.71
C TRP A 137 -8.56 -21.93 -12.90
N GLU A 138 -9.03 -23.18 -13.00
CA GLU A 138 -10.15 -23.66 -12.18
C GLU A 138 -9.65 -24.23 -10.85
N ASP A 139 -9.38 -23.32 -9.91
CA ASP A 139 -9.21 -23.65 -8.50
C ASP A 139 -10.55 -24.05 -7.87
N GLU A 140 -10.90 -25.35 -7.94
CA GLU A 140 -12.04 -25.94 -7.21
C GLU A 140 -11.86 -25.98 -5.67
N GLN A 141 -10.79 -25.40 -5.11
CA GLN A 141 -10.54 -25.45 -3.66
C GLN A 141 -11.17 -24.33 -2.83
N PHE A 142 -11.85 -23.34 -3.43
CA PHE A 142 -12.41 -22.20 -2.70
C PHE A 142 -13.87 -22.34 -2.23
N GLN A 143 -14.39 -23.56 -2.00
CA GLN A 143 -15.77 -23.73 -1.47
C GLN A 143 -15.96 -24.83 -0.41
N LYS A 144 -15.01 -25.03 0.52
CA LYS A 144 -15.23 -25.99 1.65
C LYS A 144 -14.89 -25.49 3.07
N ARG A 145 -15.03 -24.20 3.34
CA ARG A 145 -15.01 -23.68 4.73
C ARG A 145 -16.17 -22.76 5.11
N ILE A 146 -17.28 -22.80 4.38
CA ILE A 146 -18.55 -22.26 4.85
C ILE A 146 -19.55 -23.42 4.94
N LYS A 147 -19.53 -24.11 6.09
CA LYS A 147 -20.69 -24.68 6.79
C LYS A 147 -20.20 -25.27 8.12
#